data_AF-A0A174TCS1-F1
#
_entry.id   AF-A0A174TCS1-F1
#
_cell.length_a   1.000
_cell.length_b   1.000
_cell.length_c   1.000
_cell.angle_alpha   90.00
_cell.angle_beta   90.00
_cell.angle_gamma   90.00
#
_symmetry.space_group_name_H-M   'P 1'
#
loop_
_entity.id
_entity.type
_entity.pdbx_description
1 polymer ?
#
loop_
_entity_poly.entity_id
_entity_poly.type
_entity_poly.pdbx_seq_one_letter_code
_entity_poly.pdbx_strand_id
1 'polypeptide(L)'
;MKVTNKSTVRVGAAGVAVIGIIVLFLVMFAVERIDSGQTGIIVNLAGSERGVDDAKVETGWVVYNRFAKQLFEYPAFAQIVDYEPFDIQDKKEPSSRQTLL
;
A
#
# COMPACT_ATOMS: atom_id res chain seq x y z
N MET A 1 -41.25 -35.21 -18.54
CA MET A 1 -40.26 -35.88 -17.68
C MET A 1 -38.89 -35.23 -17.92
N LYS A 2 -38.40 -34.36 -17.01
CA LYS A 2 -37.04 -33.80 -17.11
C LYS A 2 -36.09 -34.82 -16.51
N VAL A 3 -35.39 -35.56 -17.37
CA VAL A 3 -34.32 -36.46 -16.96
C VAL A 3 -33.11 -35.60 -16.63
N THR A 4 -33.05 -35.08 -15.39
CA THR A 4 -31.85 -34.41 -14.91
C THR A 4 -30.77 -35.46 -14.68
N ASN A 5 -29.84 -35.56 -15.62
CA ASN A 5 -28.70 -36.46 -15.51
C ASN A 5 -27.80 -35.98 -14.36
N LYS A 6 -27.65 -36.82 -13.33
CA LYS A 6 -26.84 -36.54 -12.13
C LYS A 6 -25.39 -36.17 -12.48
N SER A 7 -24.86 -36.65 -13.62
CA SER A 7 -23.54 -36.30 -14.14
C SER A 7 -23.46 -34.83 -14.60
N THR A 8 -24.43 -34.36 -15.40
CA THR A 8 -24.46 -32.99 -15.91
C THR A 8 -24.58 -31.96 -14.78
N VAL A 9 -25.33 -32.28 -13.72
CA VAL A 9 -25.42 -31.42 -12.52
C VAL A 9 -24.10 -31.39 -11.75
N ARG A 10 -23.37 -32.51 -11.65
CA ARG A 10 -22.06 -32.56 -10.98
C ARG A 10 -20.98 -31.81 -11.75
N VAL A 11 -20.99 -31.88 -13.09
CA VAL A 11 -20.08 -31.11 -13.94
C VAL A 11 -20.38 -29.61 -13.84
N GLY A 12 -21.67 -29.23 -13.84
CA GLY A 12 -22.09 -27.84 -13.60
C GLY A 12 -21.66 -27.31 -12.23
N ALA A 13 -21.86 -28.11 -11.17
CA ALA A 13 -21.45 -27.75 -9.81
C ALA A 13 -19.92 -27.66 -9.67
N ALA A 14 -19.17 -28.56 -10.31
CA ALA A 14 -17.71 -28.50 -10.33
C ALA A 14 -17.21 -27.24 -11.06
N GLY A 15 -17.84 -26.85 -12.17
CA GLY A 15 -17.51 -25.61 -12.88
C GLY A 15 -17.69 -24.36 -12.01
N VAL A 16 -18.81 -24.26 -11.29
CA VAL A 16 -19.07 -23.16 -10.36
C VAL A 16 -18.04 -23.13 -9.21
N ALA A 17 -17.67 -24.29 -8.67
CA ALA A 17 -16.65 -24.37 -7.62
C ALA A 17 -15.27 -23.88 -8.10
N VAL A 18 -14.87 -24.24 -9.32
CA VAL A 18 -13.60 -23.79 -9.91
C VAL A 18 -13.59 -22.27 -10.12
N ILE A 19 -14.68 -21.71 -10.64
CA ILE A 19 -14.80 -20.26 -10.81
C ILE A 19 -14.74 -19.56 -9.45
N GLY A 20 -15.40 -20.10 -8.43
CA GLY A 20 -15.34 -19.58 -7.06
C GLY A 20 -13.91 -19.54 -6.49
N ILE A 21 -13.10 -20.57 -6.75
CA ILE A 21 -11.69 -20.62 -6.32
C ILE A 21 -10.85 -19.58 -7.07
N ILE A 22 -11.09 -19.39 -8.37
CA ILE A 22 -10.37 -18.39 -9.16
C ILE A 22 -10.68 -16.98 -8.66
N VAL A 23 -11.95 -16.67 -8.40
CA VAL A 23 -12.36 -15.37 -7.85
C VAL A 23 -11.73 -15.15 -6.48
N LEU A 24 -11.74 -16.16 -5.61
CA LEU A 24 -11.12 -16.08 -4.29
C LEU A 24 -9.62 -15.77 -4.39
N PHE A 25 -8.92 -16.41 -5.33
CA PHE A 25 -7.50 -16.16 -5.56
C PHE A 25 -7.24 -14.74 -6.08
N LEU A 26 -8.08 -14.21 -6.97
CA LEU A 26 -7.95 -12.85 -7.48
C LEU A 26 -8.16 -11.78 -6.39
N VAL A 27 -9.05 -12.01 -5.41
CA VAL A 27 -9.29 -11.08 -4.30
C VAL A 27 -8.06 -10.94 -3.37
N MET A 28 -7.14 -11.90 -3.40
CA MET A 28 -5.89 -11.83 -2.61
C MET A 28 -4.88 -10.82 -3.15
N PHE A 29 -4.98 -10.44 -4.43
CA PHE A 29 -4.08 -9.48 -5.05
C PHE A 29 -4.77 -8.13 -5.20
N ALA A 30 -4.07 -7.06 -4.85
CA ALA A 30 -4.46 -5.69 -5.13
C ALA A 30 -3.59 -5.14 -6.25
N VAL A 31 -4.21 -4.29 -7.07
CA VAL A 31 -3.56 -3.55 -8.14
C VAL A 31 -3.77 -2.08 -7.84
N GLU A 32 -2.69 -1.38 -7.55
CA GLU A 32 -2.72 0.06 -7.29
C GLU A 32 -1.88 0.78 -8.34
N ARG A 33 -2.36 1.95 -8.76
CA ARG A 33 -1.68 2.79 -9.76
C ARG A 33 -1.14 4.02 -9.06
N ILE A 34 0.18 4.10 -8.95
CA ILE A 34 0.87 5.26 -8.38
C ILE A 34 1.08 6.29 -9.48
N ASP A 35 0.60 7.52 -9.23
CA ASP A 35 0.75 8.63 -10.17
C ASP A 35 2.17 9.23 -10.10
N SER A 36 2.63 9.88 -11.17
CA SER A 36 4.02 10.34 -11.32
C SER A 36 4.46 11.44 -10.33
N GLY A 37 3.53 12.00 -9.56
CA GLY A 37 3.81 12.97 -8.50
C GLY A 37 3.93 12.38 -7.09
N GLN A 38 3.72 11.07 -6.95
CA GLN A 38 3.76 10.36 -5.67
C GLN A 38 4.74 9.18 -5.75
N THR A 39 5.32 8.83 -4.62
CA THR A 39 6.14 7.64 -4.45
C THR A 39 5.44 6.70 -3.47
N GLY A 40 5.42 5.40 -3.79
CA GLY A 40 4.90 4.37 -2.90
C GLY A 40 5.99 3.66 -2.10
N ILE A 41 5.71 3.36 -0.83
CA ILE A 41 6.46 2.40 -0.01
C ILE A 41 5.59 1.18 0.26
N ILE A 42 6.14 -0.01 0.08
CA ILE A 42 5.47 -1.27 0.40
C ILE A 42 5.95 -1.74 1.77
N VAL A 43 5.03 -1.81 2.73
CA VAL A 43 5.29 -2.31 4.10
C VAL A 43 4.82 -3.74 4.21
N ASN A 44 5.68 -4.63 4.72
CA ASN A 44 5.34 -6.03 4.94
C ASN A 44 4.77 -6.21 6.36
N LEU A 45 3.51 -6.62 6.46
CA LEU A 45 2.80 -6.86 7.73
C LEU A 45 2.95 -8.30 8.23
N ALA A 46 3.49 -9.22 7.42
CA ALA A 46 3.53 -10.64 7.72
C ALA A 46 4.97 -11.20 7.70
N GLY A 47 5.33 -11.98 8.73
CA GLY A 47 6.59 -12.73 8.78
C GLY A 47 7.61 -12.22 9.81
N SER A 48 8.82 -12.79 9.76
CA SER A 48 9.97 -12.40 10.60
C SER A 48 10.68 -11.14 10.09
N GLU A 49 10.40 -10.73 8.85
CA GLU A 49 10.89 -9.51 8.18
C GLU A 49 9.79 -8.44 8.13
N ARG A 50 9.04 -8.31 9.22
CA ARG A 50 8.05 -7.24 9.39
C ARG A 50 8.77 -5.91 9.43
N GLY A 51 8.39 -5.01 8.54
CA GLY A 51 9.05 -3.72 8.42
C GLY A 51 8.79 -3.08 7.06
N VAL A 52 9.41 -1.92 6.88
CA VAL A 52 9.52 -1.28 5.57
C VAL A 52 10.43 -2.17 4.74
N ASP A 53 9.81 -2.97 3.86
CA ASP A 53 10.54 -3.73 2.86
C ASP A 53 11.12 -2.71 1.87
N ASP A 54 12.34 -2.95 1.42
CA ASP A 54 13.18 -2.05 0.61
C ASP A 54 12.32 -1.14 -0.28
N ALA A 55 12.35 0.17 -0.03
CA ALA A 55 11.41 1.15 -0.57
C ALA A 55 11.45 1.14 -2.10
N LYS A 56 10.66 0.25 -2.71
CA LYS A 56 10.62 0.07 -4.15
C LYS A 56 9.76 1.20 -4.69
N VAL A 57 10.42 2.30 -5.01
CA VAL A 57 9.87 3.48 -5.68
C VAL A 57 9.51 3.09 -7.12
N GLU A 58 8.41 2.38 -7.28
CA GLU A 58 7.93 1.92 -8.59
C GLU A 58 6.77 2.83 -9.00
N THR A 59 7.03 3.73 -9.95
CA THR A 59 5.97 4.52 -10.59
C THR A 59 5.20 3.63 -11.57
N GLY A 60 3.87 3.60 -11.49
CA GLY A 60 3.02 2.83 -12.41
C GLY A 60 2.13 1.81 -11.72
N TRP A 61 1.94 0.65 -12.38
CA TRP A 61 1.05 -0.40 -11.92
C TRP A 61 1.77 -1.36 -10.97
N VAL A 62 1.38 -1.33 -9.70
CA VAL A 62 1.96 -2.19 -8.67
C VAL A 62 0.94 -3.26 -8.29
N VAL A 63 1.33 -4.53 -8.47
CA VAL A 63 0.54 -5.69 -8.04
C VAL A 63 1.16 -6.25 -6.78
N TYR A 64 0.40 -6.30 -5.69
CA TYR A 64 0.87 -6.85 -4.42
C TYR A 64 -0.22 -7.64 -3.72
N ASN A 65 0.17 -8.51 -2.78
CA ASN A 65 -0.78 -9.23 -1.94
C ASN A 65 -1.22 -8.34 -0.79
N ARG A 66 -2.50 -7.93 -0.80
CA ARG A 66 -3.08 -6.98 0.16
C ARG A 66 -3.14 -7.46 1.61
N PHE A 67 -3.03 -8.77 1.82
CA PHE A 67 -3.08 -9.36 3.17
C PHE A 67 -1.70 -9.40 3.83
N ALA A 68 -0.65 -9.47 3.02
CA ALA A 68 0.73 -9.53 3.51
C ALA A 68 1.41 -8.15 3.46
N LYS A 69 1.07 -7.32 2.47
CA LYS A 69 1.74 -6.05 2.21
C LYS A 69 0.73 -4.90 2.13
N GLN A 70 1.17 -3.70 2.52
CA GLN A 70 0.40 -2.46 2.44
C GLN A 70 1.21 -1.39 1.72
N LEU A 71 0.58 -0.68 0.79
CA LEU A 71 1.17 0.44 0.08
C LEU A 71 0.88 1.74 0.82
N PHE A 72 1.88 2.60 0.97
CA PHE A 72 1.74 3.97 1.45
C PHE A 72 2.29 4.93 0.41
N GLU A 73 1.48 5.89 -0.01
CA GLU A 73 1.88 6.94 -0.96
C GLU A 73 2.29 8.20 -0.22
N TYR A 74 3.38 8.82 -0.67
CA TYR A 74 3.82 10.12 -0.19
C TYR A 74 4.26 11.01 -1.37
N PRO A 75 4.16 12.34 -1.21
CA PRO A 75 4.58 13.26 -2.24
C PRO A 75 6.08 13.17 -2.52
N ALA A 76 6.44 13.14 -3.81
CA ALA A 76 7.83 13.09 -4.26
C ALA A 76 8.55 14.47 -4.24
N PHE A 77 7.94 15.48 -3.63
CA PHE A 77 8.47 16.85 -3.55
C PHE A 77 8.93 17.20 -2.13
N ALA A 78 10.07 17.89 -2.03
CA ALA A 78 10.55 18.46 -0.77
C ALA A 78 9.63 19.62 -0.37
N GLN A 79 9.14 19.59 0.87
CA GLN A 79 8.32 20.66 1.43
C GLN A 79 9.20 21.66 2.17
N ILE A 80 9.06 22.94 1.84
CA ILE A 80 9.68 24.03 2.59
C ILE A 80 8.66 24.42 3.67
N VAL A 81 9.05 24.26 4.93
CA VAL A 81 8.23 24.67 6.08
C VAL A 81 8.85 25.93 6.65
N ASP A 82 8.10 27.03 6.57
CA ASP A 82 8.47 28.28 7.23
C ASP A 82 8.09 28.16 8.71
N TYR A 83 9.10 28.22 9.57
CA TYR A 83 8.88 28.20 11.02
C TYR A 83 8.68 29.62 11.54
N GLU A 84 7.69 29.78 12.44
CA GLU A 84 7.54 31.03 13.17
C GLU A 84 8.80 31.32 14.00
N PRO A 85 9.25 32.58 14.07
CA PRO A 85 10.40 32.94 14.90
C PRO A 85 10.14 32.56 16.36
N PHE A 86 11.04 31.79 16.96
CA PHE A 86 10.95 31.40 18.36
C PHE A 86 12.17 31.88 19.14
N ASP A 87 11.94 32.22 20.41
CA ASP A 87 12.98 32.69 21.32
C ASP A 87 13.75 31.48 21.88
N ILE A 88 15.03 31.34 21.49
CA ILE A 88 15.92 30.31 22.04
C ILE A 88 16.60 30.87 23.29
N GLN A 89 16.35 30.27 24.45
CA GLN A 89 17.03 30.62 25.69
C GLN A 89 18.35 29.85 25.77
N ASP A 90 19.46 30.50 25.42
CA ASP A 90 20.78 29.90 25.54
C ASP A 90 21.28 30.01 27.00
N LYS A 91 22.02 29.01 27.48
CA LYS A 91 22.44 28.92 28.89
C LYS A 91 23.55 29.93 29.24
N LYS A 92 24.16 30.59 28.25
CA LYS A 92 25.30 31.50 28.44
C LYS A 92 25.17 32.90 27.84
N GLU A 93 24.10 33.24 27.11
CA GLU A 93 23.86 34.60 26.59
C GLU A 93 22.36 34.91 26.46
N PRO A 94 21.96 36.20 26.52
CA PRO A 94 20.54 36.57 26.53
C PRO A 94 19.90 36.27 25.17
N SER A 95 18.65 35.80 25.23
CA SER A 95 17.83 35.32 24.12
C SER A 95 17.95 36.16 22.85
N SER A 96 18.56 35.59 21.81
CA SER A 96 18.56 36.17 20.48
C SER A 96 17.43 35.56 19.65
N ARG A 97 16.57 36.42 19.08
CA ARG A 97 15.53 36.01 18.12
C ARG A 97 16.19 35.61 16.80
N GLN A 98 16.23 34.32 16.51
CA GLN A 98 16.69 33.84 15.22
C GLN A 98 15.51 33.87 14.24
N THR A 99 15.70 34.56 13.11
CA THR A 99 14.81 34.50 11.96
C THR A 99 15.50 33.63 10.92
N LEU A 100 14.97 32.44 10.65
CA LEU A 100 15.46 31.58 9.56
C LEU A 100 14.75 32.02 8.26
N LEU A 101 15.54 32.40 7.25
CA LEU A 101 15.09 32.73 5.90
C LEU A 101 14.75 31.49 5.09
#